data_AF-A0A945NC69-F1
#
_entry.id   AF-A0A945NC69-F1
#
_cell.length_a   1.000
_cell.length_b   1.000
_cell.length_c   1.000
_cell.angle_alpha   90.00
_cell.angle_beta   90.00
_cell.angle_gamma   90.00
#
_symmetry.space_group_name_H-M   'P 1'
#
loop_
_entity.id
_entity.type
_entity.pdbx_description
1 polymer ?
#
loop_
_entity_poly.entity_id
_entity_poly.type
_entity_poly.pdbx_seq_one_letter_code
_entity_poly.pdbx_strand_id
1 'polypeptide(L)'
;MPDRSGQPVADTPMSPGDRKADLAALPPDPHRLPPKGSWFGPDAERHLLDRPKFCPMCAADVELGGGISTEYWAADLRVFMTWCGDCGWFGEITRFDIVTITEEEH
;
A
#
# COMPACT_ATOMS: atom_id res chain seq x y z
N MET A 1 11.58 22.99 -11.74
CA MET A 1 12.50 23.97 -12.36
C MET A 1 11.96 25.35 -12.03
N PRO A 2 12.68 26.19 -11.26
CA PRO A 2 12.23 27.56 -10.97
C PRO A 2 12.25 28.43 -12.23
N ASP A 3 11.40 29.46 -12.28
CA ASP A 3 11.54 30.56 -13.23
C ASP A 3 12.86 31.33 -12.95
N ARG A 4 13.46 31.87 -14.02
CA ARG A 4 14.68 32.68 -14.06
C ARG A 4 14.65 33.94 -13.18
N SER A 5 13.53 34.26 -12.52
CA SER A 5 13.37 35.42 -11.64
C SER A 5 13.63 35.13 -10.15
N GLY A 6 13.70 33.86 -9.72
CA GLY A 6 14.01 33.50 -8.32
C GLY A 6 12.93 33.87 -7.29
N GLN A 7 11.72 34.23 -7.71
CA GLN A 7 10.59 34.43 -6.80
C GLN A 7 9.92 33.09 -6.43
N PRO A 8 9.50 32.90 -5.16
CA PRO A 8 8.66 31.76 -4.81
C PRO A 8 7.37 31.86 -5.62
N VAL A 9 7.04 30.78 -6.34
CA VAL A 9 5.75 30.68 -7.03
C VAL A 9 4.69 30.79 -5.94
N ALA A 10 3.92 31.87 -5.93
CA ALA A 10 2.83 31.99 -4.97
C ALA A 10 1.86 30.82 -5.23
N ASP A 11 1.54 30.05 -4.19
CA ASP A 11 0.49 29.03 -4.21
C ASP A 11 -0.85 29.71 -4.47
N THR A 12 -1.09 30.04 -5.74
CA THR A 12 -2.38 30.53 -6.20
C THR A 12 -3.31 29.32 -6.18
N PRO A 13 -4.35 29.30 -5.34
CA PRO A 13 -5.23 28.15 -5.27
C PRO A 13 -5.89 27.95 -6.64
N MET A 14 -5.63 26.80 -7.25
CA MET A 14 -6.21 26.46 -8.56
C MET A 14 -7.73 26.45 -8.48
N SER A 15 -8.38 26.97 -9.52
CA SER A 15 -9.82 26.87 -9.66
C SER A 15 -10.26 25.39 -9.61
N PRO A 16 -11.40 25.06 -8.99
CA PRO A 16 -11.94 23.70 -9.00
C PRO A 16 -12.09 23.09 -10.40
N GLY A 17 -12.29 23.93 -11.43
CA GLY A 17 -12.37 23.52 -12.83
C GLY A 17 -11.02 23.04 -13.38
N ASP A 18 -9.96 23.78 -13.10
CA ASP A 18 -8.59 23.48 -13.57
C ASP A 18 -8.10 22.17 -12.92
N ARG A 19 -8.37 21.98 -11.62
CA ARG A 19 -8.05 20.75 -10.89
C ARG A 19 -8.73 19.52 -11.49
N LYS A 20 -9.97 19.65 -11.97
CA LYS A 20 -10.72 18.53 -12.57
C LYS A 20 -10.15 18.16 -13.95
N ALA A 21 -9.73 19.15 -14.74
CA ALA A 21 -9.09 18.93 -16.03
C ALA A 21 -7.74 18.22 -15.87
N ASP A 22 -6.93 18.64 -14.90
CA ASP A 22 -5.64 18.01 -14.61
C ASP A 22 -5.79 16.55 -14.15
N LEU A 23 -6.73 16.28 -13.24
CA LEU A 23 -7.03 14.91 -12.79
C LEU A 23 -7.53 14.00 -13.93
N ALA A 24 -8.22 14.55 -14.92
CA ALA A 24 -8.69 13.79 -16.09
C ALA A 24 -7.56 13.52 -17.10
N ALA A 25 -6.50 14.31 -17.10
CA ALA A 25 -5.32 14.11 -17.95
C ALA A 25 -4.34 13.08 -17.37
N LEU A 26 -4.43 12.76 -16.08
CA LEU A 26 -3.62 11.72 -15.45
C LEU A 26 -4.05 10.33 -15.93
N PRO A 27 -3.10 9.38 -16.01
CA PRO A 27 -3.45 7.99 -16.23
C PRO A 27 -4.39 7.48 -15.12
N PRO A 28 -5.22 6.46 -15.41
CA PRO A 28 -6.10 5.88 -14.40
C PRO A 28 -5.30 5.39 -13.20
N ASP A 29 -5.76 5.72 -12.00
CA ASP A 29 -5.15 5.25 -10.76
C ASP A 29 -5.22 3.71 -10.70
N PRO A 30 -4.07 3.01 -10.66
CA PRO A 30 -4.05 1.54 -10.54
C PRO A 30 -4.59 1.05 -9.18
N HIS A 31 -4.67 1.93 -8.18
CA HIS A 31 -5.17 1.63 -6.83
C HIS A 31 -6.55 2.24 -6.57
N ARG A 32 -7.33 2.50 -7.62
CA ARG A 32 -8.66 3.10 -7.50
C ARG A 32 -9.56 2.21 -6.63
N LEU A 33 -10.00 2.75 -5.50
CA LEU A 33 -10.97 2.09 -4.65
C LEU A 33 -12.33 1.97 -5.36
N PRO A 34 -13.07 0.87 -5.12
CA PRO A 34 -14.41 0.72 -5.65
C PRO A 34 -15.36 1.76 -5.03
N PRO A 35 -16.52 2.02 -5.66
CA PRO A 35 -17.49 2.99 -5.15
C PRO A 35 -17.91 2.69 -3.71
N LYS A 36 -18.20 3.74 -2.92
CA LYS A 36 -18.74 3.59 -1.56
C LYS A 36 -20.02 2.75 -1.57
N GLY A 37 -20.13 1.81 -0.64
CA GLY A 37 -21.27 0.88 -0.56
C GLY A 37 -21.16 -0.34 -1.47
N SER A 38 -20.08 -0.47 -2.26
CA SER A 38 -19.75 -1.73 -2.91
C SER A 38 -19.45 -2.80 -1.85
N TRP A 39 -19.89 -4.04 -2.11
CA TRP A 39 -19.75 -5.15 -1.16
C TRP A 39 -18.28 -5.47 -0.82
N PHE A 40 -17.36 -5.20 -1.76
CA PHE A 40 -15.90 -5.38 -1.59
C PHE A 40 -15.16 -4.11 -1.15
N GLY A 41 -15.88 -2.98 -0.96
CA GLY A 41 -15.26 -1.69 -0.65
C GLY A 41 -14.36 -1.69 0.58
N PRO A 42 -14.83 -2.19 1.74
CA PRO A 42 -14.00 -2.32 2.92
C PRO A 42 -12.76 -3.18 2.69
N ASP A 43 -12.88 -4.29 1.96
CA ASP A 43 -11.76 -5.21 1.72
C ASP A 43 -10.69 -4.60 0.80
N ALA A 44 -11.08 -3.87 -0.24
CA ALA A 44 -10.16 -3.18 -1.13
C ALA A 44 -9.35 -2.10 -0.41
N GLU A 45 -9.99 -1.34 0.47
CA GLU A 45 -9.31 -0.33 1.29
C GLU A 45 -8.30 -0.99 2.24
N ARG A 46 -8.72 -2.07 2.90
CA ARG A 46 -7.85 -2.82 3.82
C ARG A 46 -6.69 -3.51 3.11
N HIS A 47 -6.89 -4.03 1.89
CA HIS A 47 -5.81 -4.59 1.09
C HIS A 47 -4.67 -3.58 0.89
N LEU A 48 -4.99 -2.35 0.48
CA LEU A 48 -3.97 -1.32 0.22
C LEU A 48 -3.18 -0.94 1.47
N LEU A 49 -3.83 -0.96 2.65
CA LEU A 49 -3.23 -0.61 3.92
C LEU A 49 -2.42 -1.75 4.54
N ASP A 50 -2.94 -2.97 4.48
CA ASP A 50 -2.37 -4.13 5.19
C ASP A 50 -1.35 -4.91 4.33
N ARG A 51 -1.27 -4.66 3.02
CA ARG A 51 -0.31 -5.36 2.14
C ARG A 51 1.14 -5.12 2.58
N PRO A 52 1.94 -6.19 2.83
CA PRO A 52 3.35 -6.08 3.21
C PRO A 52 4.17 -5.24 2.22
N LYS A 53 4.81 -4.18 2.73
CA LYS A 53 5.71 -3.31 1.96
C LYS A 53 7.17 -3.69 2.12
N PHE A 54 7.54 -4.22 3.28
CA PHE A 54 8.92 -4.57 3.61
C PHE A 54 9.04 -6.04 4.01
N CYS A 55 10.14 -6.67 3.62
CA CYS A 55 10.43 -8.04 4.01
C CYS A 55 10.71 -8.14 5.52
N PRO A 56 10.08 -9.08 6.26
CA PRO A 56 10.35 -9.24 7.69
C PRO A 56 11.75 -9.77 8.00
N MET A 57 12.44 -10.38 7.02
CA MET A 57 13.78 -10.94 7.20
C MET A 57 14.91 -9.93 6.92
N CYS A 58 14.79 -9.13 5.85
CA CYS A 58 15.87 -8.23 5.42
C CYS A 58 15.47 -6.75 5.37
N ALA A 59 14.22 -6.41 5.71
CA ALA A 59 13.65 -5.06 5.66
C ALA A 59 13.63 -4.38 4.28
N ALA A 60 14.03 -5.09 3.21
CA ALA A 60 13.99 -4.53 1.86
C ALA A 60 12.56 -4.34 1.36
N ASP A 61 12.37 -3.36 0.48
CA ASP A 61 11.09 -3.08 -0.16
C ASP A 61 10.71 -4.24 -1.10
N VAL A 62 9.55 -4.85 -0.84
CA VAL A 62 9.11 -6.06 -1.54
C VAL A 62 8.89 -5.78 -3.02
N GLU A 63 8.32 -4.63 -3.40
CA GLU A 63 8.00 -4.34 -4.80
C GLU A 63 9.24 -3.93 -5.59
N LEU A 64 10.11 -3.11 -4.99
CA LEU A 64 11.33 -2.65 -5.68
C LEU A 64 12.31 -3.78 -5.97
N GLY A 65 12.41 -4.78 -5.07
CA GLY A 65 13.22 -5.98 -5.27
C GLY A 65 12.62 -7.01 -6.25
N GLY A 66 11.47 -6.72 -6.88
CA GLY A 66 10.76 -7.67 -7.73
C GLY A 66 10.05 -8.79 -6.97
N GLY A 67 9.91 -8.64 -5.65
CA GLY A 67 9.14 -9.52 -4.80
C GLY A 67 7.65 -9.50 -5.12
N ILE A 68 6.92 -10.46 -4.55
CA ILE A 68 5.49 -10.66 -4.81
C ILE A 68 4.78 -10.73 -3.47
N SER A 69 3.60 -10.11 -3.38
CA SER A 69 2.70 -10.28 -2.24
C SER A 69 1.28 -10.45 -2.74
N THR A 70 0.69 -11.62 -2.50
CA THR A 70 -0.66 -11.98 -2.94
C THR A 70 -1.55 -12.23 -1.73
N GLU A 71 -2.70 -11.56 -1.71
CA GLU A 71 -3.72 -11.75 -0.68
C GLU A 71 -4.59 -12.97 -1.00
N TYR A 72 -4.94 -13.73 0.04
CA TYR A 72 -5.97 -14.75 0.00
C TYR A 72 -6.65 -14.88 1.37
N TRP A 73 -7.76 -15.63 1.42
CA TRP A 73 -8.50 -15.88 2.65
C TRP A 73 -8.36 -17.34 3.10
N ALA A 74 -8.07 -17.51 4.39
CA ALA A 74 -8.08 -18.79 5.08
C ALA A 74 -9.12 -18.72 6.21
N ALA A 75 -10.33 -19.24 5.95
CA ALA A 75 -11.49 -18.98 6.80
C ALA A 75 -11.71 -17.46 6.99
N ASP A 76 -11.73 -16.98 8.23
CA ASP A 76 -11.91 -15.56 8.56
C ASP A 76 -10.58 -14.79 8.56
N LEU A 77 -9.45 -15.46 8.29
CA LEU A 77 -8.13 -14.85 8.24
C LEU A 77 -7.82 -14.31 6.84
N ARG A 78 -7.31 -13.08 6.81
CA ARG A 78 -6.69 -12.49 5.63
C ARG A 78 -5.19 -12.74 5.68
N VAL A 79 -4.70 -13.45 4.68
CA VAL A 79 -3.30 -13.90 4.61
C VAL A 79 -2.63 -13.30 3.38
N PHE A 80 -1.41 -12.81 3.56
CA PHE A 80 -0.54 -12.40 2.47
C PHE A 80 0.55 -13.45 2.27
N MET A 81 0.51 -14.16 1.15
CA MET A 81 1.63 -14.98 0.71
C MET A 81 2.67 -14.06 0.06
N THR A 82 3.86 -13.99 0.64
CA THR A 82 4.88 -13.02 0.26
C THR A 82 6.21 -13.72 -0.07
N TRP A 83 6.83 -13.28 -1.16
CA TRP A 83 8.17 -13.63 -1.57
C TRP A 83 9.03 -12.37 -1.68
N CYS A 84 10.24 -12.41 -1.15
CA CYS A 84 11.22 -11.32 -1.24
C CYS A 84 12.25 -11.61 -2.33
N GLY A 85 12.36 -10.71 -3.31
CA GLY A 85 13.35 -10.82 -4.39
C GLY A 85 14.79 -10.55 -3.97
N ASP A 86 15.02 -9.88 -2.83
CA ASP A 86 16.37 -9.54 -2.37
C ASP A 86 17.03 -10.66 -1.56
N CYS A 87 16.35 -11.18 -0.53
CA CYS A 87 16.90 -12.21 0.36
C CYS A 87 16.34 -13.63 0.10
N GLY A 88 15.34 -13.75 -0.76
CA GLY A 88 14.71 -15.04 -1.09
C GLY A 88 13.74 -15.57 -0.04
N TRP A 89 13.46 -14.83 1.04
CA TRP A 89 12.47 -15.24 2.02
C TRP A 89 11.10 -15.46 1.38
N PHE A 90 10.43 -16.53 1.79
CA PHE A 90 9.10 -16.92 1.34
C PHE A 90 8.26 -17.34 2.55
N GLY A 91 7.07 -16.77 2.68
CA GLY A 91 6.19 -17.12 3.78
C GLY A 91 4.86 -16.38 3.78
N GLU A 92 4.06 -16.68 4.80
CA GLU A 92 2.75 -16.11 4.99
C GLU A 92 2.78 -15.05 6.09
N ILE A 93 2.11 -13.93 5.85
CA ILE A 93 1.94 -12.83 6.80
C ILE A 93 0.45 -12.68 7.06
N THR A 94 0.07 -12.80 8.33
CA THR A 94 -1.31 -12.61 8.80
C THR A 94 -1.32 -11.56 9.89
N ARG A 95 -2.34 -10.69 9.88
CA ARG A 95 -2.55 -9.71 10.94
C ARG A 95 -3.23 -10.38 12.13
N PHE A 96 -2.73 -10.12 13.33
CA PHE A 96 -3.34 -10.53 14.60
C PHE A 96 -3.54 -9.29 15.47
N ASP A 97 -4.65 -9.23 16.22
CA ASP A 97 -4.95 -8.08 17.10
C ASP A 97 -4.27 -8.21 18.46
N ILE A 98 -4.11 -9.44 18.96
CA ILE A 98 -3.48 -9.74 20.26
C ILE A 98 -2.62 -10.99 20.09
N VAL A 99 -1.40 -10.91 20.62
CA VAL A 99 -0.49 -12.06 20.76
C VAL A 99 -0.15 -12.18 22.24
N THR A 100 -0.35 -13.37 22.82
CA THR A 100 0.06 -13.69 24.18
C THR A 100 1.14 -14.75 24.11
N ILE A 101 2.32 -14.42 24.61
CA ILE A 101 3.44 -15.36 24.75
C ILE A 101 3.62 -15.68 26.23
N THR A 102 3.81 -16.96 26.54
CA THR A 102 4.19 -17.44 27.88
C THR A 102 5.62 -17.94 27.79
N GLU A 103 6.55 -17.26 28.45
CA GLU A 103 7.92 -17.74 28.62
C GLU A 103 8.03 -18.43 29.98
N GLU A 104 8.62 -19.63 30.02
CA GLU A 104 9.09 -20.22 31.27
C GLU A 104 10.44 -19.58 31.62
N GLU A 105 10.58 -19.13 32.88
CA GLU A 105 11.84 -18.60 33.40
C GLU A 105 12.84 -19.77 33.51
N HIS A 106 13.88 -19.76 32.67
CA HIS A 106 14.94 -20.77 32.63
C HIS A 106 16.19 -20.33 33.40
#